data_AF-A0A928V9R9-F1
#
_entry.id   AF-A0A928V9R9-F1
#
_cell.length_a   1.000
_cell.length_b   1.000
_cell.length_c   1.000
_cell.angle_alpha   90.00
_cell.angle_beta   90.00
_cell.angle_gamma   90.00
#
_symmetry.space_group_name_H-M   'P 1'
#
loop_
_entity.id
_entity.type
_entity.pdbx_description
1 polymer ?
#
loop_
_entity_poly.entity_id
_entity_poly.type
_entity_poly.pdbx_seq_one_letter_code
_entity_poly.pdbx_strand_id
1 'polypeptide(L)'
;LQAFLQQNNPQALRTFPEIIDLYLQEASIEGVNPDIAFTQALLETDFFRFGRSVQPTQNNFAALREVGAPEPATFPNVRIGVRAHIQMLKTYASVEPFAQDSVTPRFRFIARGVAPQIEQLGAFYSADPLYSRKIIATLKQLYQYQFDRLS
;
A
#
# COMPACT_ATOMS: atom_id res chain seq x y z
N LEU A 1 -1.07 -3.12 -13.58
CA LEU A 1 -1.57 -2.12 -12.60
C LEU A 1 -2.38 -0.98 -13.23
N GLN A 2 -1.81 -0.15 -14.11
CA GLN A 2 -2.50 1.03 -14.67
C GLN A 2 -3.86 0.74 -15.31
N ALA A 3 -3.93 -0.22 -16.24
CA ALA A 3 -5.18 -0.55 -16.92
C ALA A 3 -6.28 -1.07 -15.97
N PHE A 4 -5.88 -1.82 -14.94
CA PHE A 4 -6.78 -2.31 -13.91
C PHE A 4 -7.33 -1.16 -13.06
N LEU A 5 -6.48 -0.24 -12.62
CA LEU A 5 -6.94 0.97 -11.93
C LEU A 5 -7.83 1.82 -12.84
N GLN A 6 -7.46 2.02 -14.11
CA GLN A 6 -8.25 2.79 -15.07
C GLN A 6 -9.66 2.22 -15.28
N GLN A 7 -9.81 0.90 -15.32
CA GLN A 7 -11.12 0.25 -15.45
C GLN A 7 -12.00 0.48 -14.21
N ASN A 8 -11.40 0.46 -13.02
CA ASN A 8 -12.14 0.55 -11.76
C ASN A 8 -12.39 2.00 -11.32
N ASN A 9 -11.39 2.87 -11.45
CA ASN A 9 -11.47 4.29 -11.12
C ASN A 9 -10.57 5.13 -12.05
N PRO A 10 -11.07 5.58 -13.21
CA PRO A 10 -10.28 6.41 -14.12
C PRO A 10 -9.96 7.81 -13.57
N GLN A 11 -10.71 8.31 -12.57
CA GLN A 11 -10.40 9.59 -11.93
C GLN A 11 -9.13 9.50 -11.07
N ALA A 12 -8.79 8.31 -10.56
CA ALA A 12 -7.58 8.11 -9.77
C ALA A 12 -6.31 8.52 -10.53
N LEU A 13 -6.22 8.17 -11.82
CA LEU A 13 -5.07 8.54 -12.67
C LEU A 13 -5.06 10.01 -13.09
N ARG A 14 -6.16 10.75 -12.89
CA ARG A 14 -6.17 12.21 -13.04
C ARG A 14 -5.67 12.89 -11.79
N THR A 15 -6.06 12.39 -10.62
CA THR A 15 -5.65 12.92 -9.32
C THR A 15 -4.20 12.56 -8.99
N PHE A 16 -3.78 11.34 -9.31
CA PHE A 16 -2.44 10.81 -9.04
C PHE A 16 -1.85 10.19 -10.32
N PRO A 17 -1.41 11.00 -11.29
CA PRO A 17 -0.97 10.52 -12.60
C PRO A 17 0.22 9.56 -12.54
N GLU A 18 1.13 9.78 -11.58
CA GLU A 18 2.35 8.99 -11.44
C GLU A 18 2.22 7.80 -10.47
N ILE A 19 1.02 7.54 -9.93
CA ILE A 19 0.87 6.61 -8.80
C ILE A 19 1.38 5.21 -9.11
N ILE A 20 1.15 4.73 -10.33
CA ILE A 20 1.58 3.39 -10.76
C ILE A 20 3.09 3.30 -10.79
N ASP A 21 3.74 4.26 -11.45
CA ASP A 21 5.19 4.30 -11.61
C ASP A 21 5.89 4.45 -10.27
N LEU A 22 5.32 5.25 -9.36
CA LEU A 22 5.85 5.42 -8.01
C LEU A 22 5.79 4.12 -7.22
N TYR A 23 4.69 3.37 -7.27
CA TYR A 23 4.62 2.05 -6.60
C TYR A 23 5.64 1.07 -7.18
N LEU A 24 5.81 1.02 -8.49
CA LEU A 24 6.79 0.14 -9.13
C LEU A 24 8.23 0.52 -8.75
N GLN A 25 8.56 1.81 -8.76
CA GLN A 25 9.90 2.31 -8.43
C GLN A 25 10.25 2.06 -6.97
N GLU A 26 9.42 2.55 -6.04
CA GLU A 26 9.72 2.49 -4.61
C GLU A 26 9.71 1.02 -4.11
N ALA A 27 8.81 0.18 -4.63
CA ALA A 27 8.80 -1.25 -4.32
C ALA A 27 10.04 -1.97 -4.84
N SER A 28 10.50 -1.65 -6.06
CA SER A 28 11.74 -2.20 -6.62
C SER A 28 12.97 -1.81 -5.78
N ILE A 29 13.07 -0.54 -5.37
CA ILE A 29 14.16 -0.03 -4.55
C ILE A 29 14.22 -0.75 -3.19
N GLU A 30 13.07 -0.94 -2.55
CA GLU A 30 13.00 -1.55 -1.22
C GLU A 30 12.94 -3.08 -1.24
N GLY A 31 12.73 -3.71 -2.40
CA GLY A 31 12.60 -5.17 -2.52
C GLY A 31 11.23 -5.69 -2.04
N VAL A 32 10.16 -4.93 -2.25
CA VAL A 32 8.79 -5.30 -1.89
C VAL A 32 8.02 -5.67 -3.16
N ASN A 33 7.08 -6.62 -3.09
CA ASN A 33 6.23 -6.96 -4.23
C ASN A 33 5.25 -5.79 -4.54
N PRO A 34 5.33 -5.16 -5.72
CA PRO A 34 4.50 -4.00 -6.05
C PRO A 34 3.01 -4.34 -6.22
N ASP A 35 2.67 -5.55 -6.67
CA ASP A 35 1.27 -5.94 -6.85
C ASP A 35 0.57 -6.10 -5.50
N ILE A 36 1.25 -6.70 -4.52
CA ILE A 36 0.76 -6.79 -3.13
C ILE A 36 0.60 -5.39 -2.52
N ALA A 37 1.63 -4.54 -2.62
CA ALA A 37 1.57 -3.19 -2.08
C ALA A 37 0.46 -2.37 -2.74
N PHE A 38 0.33 -2.45 -4.06
CA PHE A 38 -0.68 -1.69 -4.78
C PHE A 38 -2.09 -2.19 -4.48
N THR A 39 -2.31 -3.50 -4.40
CA THR A 39 -3.64 -4.07 -4.06
C THR A 39 -4.06 -3.73 -2.64
N GLN A 40 -3.13 -3.70 -1.69
CA GLN A 40 -3.40 -3.16 -0.35
C GLN A 40 -3.78 -1.68 -0.42
N ALA A 41 -3.08 -0.87 -1.23
CA ALA A 41 -3.42 0.54 -1.41
C ALA A 41 -4.83 0.75 -2.00
N LEU A 42 -5.23 -0.08 -2.98
CA LEU A 42 -6.59 -0.09 -3.52
C LEU A 42 -7.62 -0.41 -2.43
N LEU A 43 -7.33 -1.36 -1.55
CA LEU A 43 -8.23 -1.71 -0.45
C LEU A 43 -8.37 -0.57 0.57
N GLU A 44 -7.26 0.06 0.95
CA GLU A 44 -7.23 1.13 1.97
C GLU A 44 -7.89 2.41 1.49
N THR A 45 -7.71 2.75 0.21
CA THR A 45 -8.18 4.01 -0.38
C THR A 45 -9.51 3.88 -1.12
N ASP A 46 -10.11 2.70 -1.13
CA ASP A 46 -11.27 2.35 -1.97
C ASP A 46 -11.02 2.68 -3.46
N PHE A 47 -9.93 2.12 -4.00
CA PHE A 47 -9.41 2.41 -5.34
C PHE A 47 -9.18 3.91 -5.57
N PHE A 48 -8.57 4.60 -4.60
CA PHE A 48 -8.32 6.05 -4.64
C PHE A 48 -9.59 6.91 -4.76
N ARG A 49 -10.75 6.40 -4.33
CA ARG A 49 -11.96 7.24 -4.13
C ARG A 49 -11.90 7.97 -2.80
N PHE A 50 -11.19 7.41 -1.82
CA PHE A 50 -11.15 7.87 -0.44
C PHE A 50 -12.57 7.88 0.16
N GLY A 51 -12.74 8.30 1.42
CA GLY A 51 -14.04 8.27 2.10
C GLY A 51 -14.12 7.32 3.30
N ARG A 52 -12.96 6.80 3.73
CA ARG A 52 -12.79 6.17 5.05
C ARG A 52 -11.97 7.11 5.94
N SER A 53 -10.91 6.57 6.54
CA SER A 53 -10.06 7.27 7.51
C SER A 53 -9.07 8.26 6.89
N VAL A 54 -8.78 8.18 5.59
CA VAL A 54 -7.78 9.02 4.90
C VAL A 54 -8.40 9.85 3.77
N GLN A 55 -7.86 11.04 3.56
CA GLN A 55 -8.21 11.99 2.50
C GLN A 55 -7.15 12.02 1.39
N PRO A 56 -7.51 12.39 0.15
CA PRO A 56 -6.56 12.46 -0.97
C PRO A 56 -5.36 13.38 -0.70
N THR A 57 -5.59 14.51 -0.01
CA THR A 57 -4.57 15.52 0.32
C THR A 57 -3.51 15.01 1.29
N GLN A 58 -3.77 13.92 2.01
CA GLN A 58 -2.83 13.38 2.99
C GLN A 58 -1.71 12.56 2.33
N ASN A 59 -1.83 12.21 1.05
CA ASN A 59 -0.92 11.29 0.35
C ASN A 59 -0.69 9.97 1.13
N ASN A 60 -1.66 9.55 1.94
CA ASN A 60 -1.54 8.37 2.79
C ASN A 60 -2.36 7.23 2.19
N PHE A 61 -1.69 6.39 1.41
CA PHE A 61 -2.34 5.32 0.64
C PHE A 61 -2.47 4.00 1.40
N ALA A 62 -2.08 3.97 2.67
CA ALA A 62 -2.01 2.75 3.47
C ALA A 62 -2.52 2.94 4.90
N ALA A 63 -3.36 3.97 5.11
CA ALA A 63 -3.97 4.34 6.39
C ALA A 63 -2.97 4.42 7.56
N LEU A 64 -1.74 4.85 7.29
CA LEU A 64 -0.65 4.90 8.26
C LEU A 64 -0.93 5.90 9.37
N ARG A 65 -0.49 5.58 10.59
CA ARG A 65 -0.65 6.40 11.79
C ARG A 65 0.64 6.43 12.60
N GLU A 66 0.88 7.58 13.22
CA GLU A 66 1.83 7.71 14.31
C GLU A 66 1.31 7.00 15.57
N VAL A 67 2.21 6.54 16.43
CA VAL A 67 1.82 5.90 17.69
C VAL A 67 1.14 6.93 18.59
N GLY A 68 -0.09 6.64 19.00
CA GLY A 68 -0.88 7.54 19.87
C GLY A 68 -1.54 8.73 19.15
N ALA A 69 -1.39 8.86 17.83
CA ALA A 69 -2.04 9.95 17.09
C ALA A 69 -3.52 9.64 16.77
N PRO A 70 -4.44 10.60 17.02
CA PRO A 70 -5.85 10.43 16.71
C PRO A 70 -6.12 10.47 15.19
N GLU A 71 -5.27 11.18 14.44
CA GLU A 71 -5.40 11.37 13.00
C GLU A 71 -4.41 10.49 12.21
N PRO A 72 -4.74 10.12 10.95
CA PRO A 72 -3.78 9.50 10.04
C PRO A 72 -2.60 10.42 9.73
N ALA A 73 -1.45 9.80 9.47
CA ALA A 73 -0.27 10.52 9.00
C ALA A 73 -0.53 11.22 7.67
N THR A 74 0.13 12.36 7.46
CA THR A 74 0.10 13.13 6.21
C THR A 74 1.50 13.23 5.65
N PHE A 75 1.65 12.95 4.36
CA PHE A 75 2.93 12.97 3.66
C PHE A 75 3.01 14.16 2.70
N PRO A 76 4.19 14.79 2.56
CA PRO A 76 4.36 16.03 1.82
C PRO A 76 4.08 15.90 0.31
N ASN A 77 4.20 14.70 -0.24
CA ASN A 77 3.87 14.41 -1.63
C ASN A 77 3.57 12.92 -1.83
N VAL A 78 3.06 12.59 -3.02
CA VAL A 78 2.65 11.23 -3.43
C VAL A 78 3.81 10.24 -3.27
N ARG A 79 5.02 10.59 -3.73
CA ARG A 79 6.19 9.71 -3.66
C ARG A 79 6.53 9.33 -2.22
N ILE A 80 6.56 10.29 -1.30
CA ILE A 80 6.84 10.02 0.12
C ILE A 80 5.74 9.16 0.74
N GLY A 81 4.48 9.39 0.37
CA GLY A 81 3.36 8.55 0.77
C GLY A 81 3.49 7.09 0.33
N VAL A 82 3.85 6.87 -0.93
CA VAL A 82 4.12 5.53 -1.47
C VAL A 82 5.32 4.90 -0.77
N ARG A 83 6.43 5.63 -0.60
CA ARG A 83 7.61 5.13 0.13
C ARG A 83 7.27 4.69 1.55
N ALA A 84 6.49 5.50 2.29
CA ALA A 84 6.09 5.18 3.65
C ALA A 84 5.28 3.88 3.72
N HIS A 85 4.42 3.64 2.74
CA HIS A 85 3.67 2.39 2.61
C HIS A 85 4.61 1.20 2.34
N ILE A 86 5.49 1.31 1.34
CA ILE A 86 6.45 0.26 0.99
C ILE A 86 7.36 -0.09 2.17
N GLN A 87 7.90 0.92 2.87
CA GLN A 87 8.72 0.72 4.06
C GLN A 87 7.94 0.09 5.21
N MET A 88 6.64 0.40 5.36
CA MET A 88 5.80 -0.28 6.36
C MET A 88 5.66 -1.77 6.04
N LEU A 89 5.40 -2.13 4.79
CA LEU A 89 5.35 -3.53 4.36
C LEU A 89 6.68 -4.25 4.60
N LYS A 90 7.80 -3.63 4.22
CA LYS A 90 9.13 -4.18 4.48
C LYS A 90 9.44 -4.32 5.97
N THR A 91 8.94 -3.43 6.81
CA THR A 91 9.08 -3.54 8.27
C THR A 91 8.50 -4.86 8.76
N TYR A 92 7.29 -5.20 8.32
CA TYR A 92 6.65 -6.46 8.72
C TYR A 92 7.27 -7.68 8.05
N ALA A 93 7.66 -7.59 6.78
CA ALA A 93 8.08 -8.74 5.99
C ALA A 93 9.56 -9.12 6.13
N SER A 94 10.43 -8.18 6.50
CA SER A 94 11.89 -8.38 6.46
C SER A 94 12.64 -7.65 7.58
N VAL A 95 13.79 -8.20 7.95
CA VAL A 95 14.76 -7.59 8.87
C VAL A 95 15.83 -6.76 8.15
N GLU A 96 15.91 -6.84 6.82
CA GLU A 96 16.90 -6.10 6.02
C GLU A 96 16.73 -4.58 6.16
N PRO A 97 17.79 -3.78 6.17
CA PRO A 97 17.67 -2.32 6.27
C PRO A 97 16.84 -1.73 5.12
N PHE A 98 16.26 -0.56 5.34
CA PHE A 98 15.67 0.22 4.25
C PHE A 98 16.77 0.66 3.29
N ALA A 99 16.46 0.65 1.99
CA ALA A 99 17.38 1.12 0.96
C ALA A 99 17.44 2.66 0.92
N GLN A 100 16.40 3.33 1.43
CA GLN A 100 16.30 4.78 1.51
C GLN A 100 16.04 5.24 2.94
N ASP A 101 16.12 6.56 3.17
CA ASP A 101 15.76 7.16 4.43
C ASP A 101 14.35 6.76 4.86
N SER A 102 14.21 6.41 6.14
CA SER A 102 12.92 6.02 6.70
C SER A 102 11.98 7.22 6.76
N VAL A 103 10.82 7.10 6.12
CA VAL A 103 9.74 8.09 6.17
C VAL A 103 8.47 7.55 6.80
N THR A 104 8.49 6.28 7.24
CA THR A 104 7.33 5.63 7.84
C THR A 104 7.22 5.95 9.34
N PRO A 105 6.04 6.36 9.83
CA PRO A 105 5.87 7.00 11.15
C PRO A 105 6.22 6.09 12.34
N ARG A 106 5.85 4.81 12.27
CA ARG A 106 5.84 3.91 13.45
C ARG A 106 6.80 2.72 13.38
N PHE A 107 7.68 2.61 12.38
CA PHE A 107 8.47 1.38 12.20
C PHE A 107 9.35 1.02 13.41
N ARG A 108 9.85 2.03 14.13
CA ARG A 108 10.73 1.82 15.30
C ARG A 108 10.05 1.05 16.44
N PHE A 109 8.73 1.03 16.45
CA PHE A 109 7.91 0.35 17.47
C PHE A 109 7.43 -1.04 17.00
N ILE A 110 7.79 -1.46 15.80
CA ILE A 110 7.36 -2.72 15.20
C ILE A 110 8.54 -3.69 15.21
N ALA A 111 8.32 -4.89 15.78
CA ALA A 111 9.25 -6.00 15.62
C ALA A 111 9.33 -6.38 14.13
N ARG A 112 10.54 -6.35 13.56
CA ARG A 112 10.74 -6.55 12.12
C ARG A 112 10.67 -8.01 11.71
N GLY A 113 10.18 -8.29 10.50
CA GLY A 113 10.14 -9.65 9.94
C GLY A 113 9.08 -10.59 10.56
N VAL A 114 8.07 -10.04 11.25
CA VAL A 114 7.03 -10.81 11.93
C VAL A 114 5.91 -11.33 11.02
N ALA A 115 5.79 -10.79 9.80
CA ALA A 115 4.77 -11.17 8.82
C ALA A 115 5.35 -11.27 7.40
N PRO A 116 6.23 -12.26 7.13
CA PRO A 116 6.80 -12.48 5.79
C PRO A 116 5.77 -12.94 4.74
N GLN A 117 4.63 -13.48 5.16
CA GLN A 117 3.56 -13.93 4.26
C GLN A 117 2.34 -13.00 4.33
N ILE A 118 1.64 -12.84 3.20
CA ILE A 118 0.50 -11.92 3.07
C ILE A 118 -0.65 -12.28 4.03
N GLU A 119 -0.82 -13.56 4.34
CA GLU A 119 -1.81 -14.10 5.26
C GLU A 119 -1.61 -13.54 6.68
N GLN A 120 -0.35 -13.30 7.07
CA GLN A 120 0.04 -12.83 8.40
C GLN A 120 -0.16 -11.32 8.57
N LEU A 121 -0.19 -10.56 7.46
CA LEU A 121 -0.25 -9.10 7.47
C LEU A 121 -1.47 -8.58 8.26
N GLY A 122 -2.63 -9.24 8.12
CA GLY A 122 -3.85 -8.91 8.85
C GLY A 122 -3.65 -8.80 10.36
N ALA A 123 -2.92 -9.74 10.97
CA ALA A 123 -2.72 -9.74 12.43
C ALA A 123 -1.95 -8.51 12.96
N PHE A 124 -1.20 -7.82 12.09
CA PHE A 124 -0.35 -6.70 12.48
C PHE A 124 -0.79 -5.35 11.91
N TYR A 125 -1.57 -5.36 10.83
CA TYR A 125 -1.92 -4.16 10.08
C TYR A 125 -3.34 -3.67 10.38
N SER A 126 -4.29 -4.57 10.65
CA SER A 126 -5.70 -4.24 10.82
C SER A 126 -6.38 -5.13 11.87
N ALA A 127 -7.34 -4.58 12.60
CA ALA A 127 -8.17 -5.38 13.51
C ALA A 127 -9.22 -6.23 12.76
N ASP A 128 -9.40 -6.02 11.45
CA ASP A 128 -10.32 -6.81 10.63
C ASP A 128 -9.77 -8.23 10.41
N PRO A 129 -10.44 -9.29 10.93
CA PRO A 129 -9.95 -10.66 10.78
C PRO A 129 -9.97 -11.15 9.32
N LEU A 130 -10.66 -10.44 8.41
CA LEU A 130 -10.72 -10.75 6.98
C LEU A 130 -9.73 -9.92 6.16
N TYR A 131 -8.90 -9.09 6.79
CA TYR A 131 -8.04 -8.13 6.10
C TYR A 131 -7.13 -8.79 5.05
N SER A 132 -6.34 -9.79 5.44
CA SER A 132 -5.45 -10.50 4.52
C SER A 132 -6.24 -11.14 3.37
N ARG A 133 -7.43 -11.68 3.65
CA ARG A 133 -8.30 -12.30 2.62
C ARG A 133 -8.80 -11.27 1.60
N LYS A 134 -9.11 -10.05 2.04
CA LYS A 134 -9.51 -8.96 1.14
C LYS A 134 -8.38 -8.57 0.21
N ILE A 135 -7.14 -8.44 0.72
CA ILE A 135 -5.97 -8.16 -0.12
C ILE A 135 -5.77 -9.28 -1.15
N ILE A 136 -5.78 -10.55 -0.70
CA ILE A 136 -5.64 -11.71 -1.60
C ILE A 136 -6.75 -11.72 -2.66
N ALA A 137 -7.99 -11.39 -2.29
CA ALA A 137 -9.09 -11.32 -3.24
C ALA A 137 -8.88 -10.24 -4.31
N THR A 138 -8.45 -9.04 -3.92
CA THR A 138 -8.12 -7.96 -4.86
C THR A 138 -6.91 -8.32 -5.74
N LEU A 139 -5.90 -9.01 -5.19
CA LEU A 139 -4.76 -9.51 -5.96
C LEU A 139 -5.20 -10.54 -7.02
N LYS A 140 -6.11 -11.46 -6.67
CA LYS A 140 -6.70 -12.40 -7.62
C LYS A 140 -7.47 -11.70 -8.74
N GLN A 141 -8.22 -10.65 -8.43
CA GLN A 141 -8.91 -9.84 -9.44
C GLN A 141 -7.94 -9.16 -10.40
N LEU A 142 -6.84 -8.60 -9.88
CA LEU A 142 -5.79 -8.01 -10.70
C LEU A 142 -5.19 -9.04 -11.67
N TYR A 143 -4.85 -10.23 -11.19
CA TYR A 143 -4.25 -11.29 -12.02
C TYR A 143 -5.24 -11.85 -13.03
N GLN A 144 -6.51 -12.04 -12.65
CA GLN A 144 -7.55 -12.45 -13.59
C GLN A 144 -7.70 -11.42 -14.71
N TYR A 145 -7.75 -10.13 -14.38
CA TYR A 145 -7.82 -9.06 -15.36
C TYR A 145 -6.63 -9.07 -16.33
N GLN A 146 -5.42 -9.36 -15.84
CA GLN A 146 -4.24 -9.48 -16.70
C GLN A 146 -4.33 -10.69 -17.62
N PHE A 147 -4.78 -11.84 -17.11
CA PHE A 147 -4.97 -13.05 -17.89
C PHE A 147 -5.98 -12.84 -19.03
N ASP A 148 -7.16 -12.28 -18.72
CA ASP A 148 -8.24 -12.06 -19.70
C ASP A 148 -7.86 -11.08 -20.82
N ARG A 149 -6.84 -10.24 -20.61
CA ARG A 149 -6.34 -9.31 -21.64
C ARG A 149 -5.26 -9.89 -22.54
N LEU A 150 -4.67 -11.02 -22.15
CA LEU A 150 -3.61 -11.70 -22.89
C LEU A 150 -4.14 -12.90 -23.68
N SER A 151 -5.34 -13.40 -23.33
CA SER A 151 -6.13 -14.38 -24.08
C SER A 151 -6.92 -13.75 -25.21
#